data_AF-A0A7H0LG83-F1
#
_entry.id   AF-A0A7H0LG83-F1
#
_cell.length_a   1.000
_cell.length_b   1.000
_cell.length_c   1.000
_cell.angle_alpha   90.00
_cell.angle_beta   90.00
_cell.angle_gamma   90.00
#
_symmetry.space_group_name_H-M   'P 1'
#
loop_
_entity.id
_entity.type
_entity.pdbx_description
1 polymer ?
#
loop_
_entity_poly.entity_id
_entity_poly.type
_entity_poly.pdbx_seq_one_letter_code
_entity_poly.pdbx_strand_id
1 'polypeptide(L)'
;MTDHGRHWRSIVTLAAVPLLLAAAPADYKIGAPPLRLLPSLTPAGEQKVLPGTIVATSVLGRPDSAIIVTPVALDQSGEKRAFERGAVIAAASVPGLPGDPQRVFCEEGKEGSLGKQMTGQMLFGMVGVLRSTKLDTRYCLIDADGDSFFDHAFLVGAKGKNKLPYAIPKAEYGLIEGLPIGGESVVRLRYAGSGGEKGSVFFDLEASGFGRMRALPGARHTLSTVKLPAHDIIAGAVITLLAYDAKSGEATVIMNRDFAPGHIVLPELSQ
;
A
#
# COMPACT_ATOMS: atom_id res chain seq x y z
N MET A 1 26.63 -37.52 -65.64
CA MET A 1 27.03 -36.21 -65.08
C MET A 1 25.83 -35.61 -64.38
N THR A 2 25.99 -35.45 -63.07
CA THR A 2 25.29 -34.61 -62.08
C THR A 2 24.46 -33.45 -62.64
N ASP A 3 23.17 -33.32 -62.31
CA ASP A 3 22.55 -32.81 -61.05
C ASP A 3 22.39 -31.27 -61.03
N HIS A 4 21.14 -30.78 -60.98
CA HIS A 4 20.65 -29.81 -59.98
C HIS A 4 19.28 -29.21 -60.35
N GLY A 5 18.26 -29.52 -59.54
CA GLY A 5 16.89 -29.08 -59.76
C GLY A 5 15.99 -29.10 -58.51
N ARG A 6 16.36 -28.30 -57.49
CA ARG A 6 15.43 -27.47 -56.70
C ARG A 6 14.34 -28.18 -55.84
N HIS A 7 14.67 -28.55 -54.60
CA HIS A 7 13.68 -28.81 -53.54
C HIS A 7 13.34 -27.52 -52.77
N TRP A 8 12.04 -27.18 -52.73
CA TRP A 8 11.48 -26.10 -51.92
C TRP A 8 11.00 -26.63 -50.55
N ARG A 9 11.59 -26.05 -49.50
CA ARG A 9 11.01 -25.58 -48.24
C ARG A 9 9.87 -26.38 -47.59
N SER A 10 10.15 -26.89 -46.39
CA SER A 10 9.24 -26.84 -45.25
C SER A 10 10.06 -26.82 -43.96
N ILE A 11 10.34 -25.62 -43.44
CA ILE A 11 10.83 -25.44 -42.07
C ILE A 11 9.60 -25.23 -41.22
N VAL A 12 9.27 -26.23 -40.40
CA VAL A 12 8.25 -26.13 -39.35
C VAL A 12 8.88 -25.35 -38.21
N THR A 13 8.46 -24.10 -38.04
CA THR A 13 8.82 -23.26 -36.90
C THR A 13 8.07 -23.78 -35.67
N LEU A 14 8.77 -24.53 -34.81
CA LEU A 14 8.33 -24.80 -33.44
C LEU A 14 8.39 -23.48 -32.66
N ALA A 15 7.23 -22.84 -32.50
CA ALA A 15 7.07 -21.74 -31.56
C ALA A 15 7.25 -22.28 -30.14
N ALA A 16 8.37 -21.95 -29.51
CA ALA A 16 8.56 -22.15 -28.07
C ALA A 16 7.61 -21.20 -27.33
N VAL A 17 6.52 -21.73 -26.79
CA VAL A 17 5.71 -21.05 -25.78
C VAL A 17 6.57 -20.98 -24.52
N PRO A 18 6.89 -19.79 -23.98
CA PRO A 18 7.52 -19.73 -22.67
C PRO A 18 6.50 -20.24 -21.66
N LEU A 19 6.80 -21.38 -21.02
CA LEU A 19 6.09 -21.82 -19.83
C LEU A 19 6.19 -20.69 -18.80
N LEU A 20 5.07 -20.01 -18.56
CA LEU A 20 4.82 -19.29 -17.32
C LEU A 20 5.10 -20.28 -16.18
N LEU A 21 6.21 -20.05 -15.46
CA LEU A 21 6.41 -20.69 -14.17
C LEU A 21 5.19 -20.32 -13.31
N ALA A 22 4.33 -21.31 -13.06
CA ALA A 22 3.26 -21.18 -12.10
C ALA A 22 3.89 -20.94 -10.73
N ALA A 23 3.93 -19.68 -10.31
CA ALA A 23 4.13 -19.34 -8.91
C ALA A 23 3.06 -20.10 -8.11
N ALA A 24 3.47 -20.77 -7.03
CA ALA A 24 2.54 -21.43 -6.13
C ALA A 24 1.42 -20.43 -5.72
N PRO A 25 0.16 -20.87 -5.62
CA PRO A 25 -0.93 -19.94 -5.36
C PRO A 25 -0.76 -19.30 -3.98
N ALA A 26 -0.39 -18.02 -3.98
CA ALA A 26 -0.15 -17.26 -2.77
C ALA A 26 -1.40 -17.24 -1.90
N ASP A 27 -1.25 -17.57 -0.61
CA ASP A 27 -2.27 -17.27 0.39
C ASP A 27 -2.28 -15.75 0.61
N TYR A 28 -3.13 -15.04 -0.13
CA TYR A 28 -3.32 -13.61 0.07
C TYR A 28 -3.85 -13.35 1.48
N LYS A 29 -3.26 -12.34 2.14
CA LYS A 29 -3.74 -11.80 3.41
C LYS A 29 -4.05 -10.32 3.20
N ILE A 30 -5.07 -9.82 3.87
CA ILE A 30 -5.32 -8.39 3.97
C ILE A 30 -4.26 -7.84 4.93
N GLY A 31 -3.42 -6.93 4.44
CA GLY A 31 -2.49 -6.14 5.23
C GLY A 31 -3.17 -4.90 5.82
N ALA A 32 -2.38 -4.06 6.50
CA ALA A 32 -2.88 -2.78 7.00
C ALA A 32 -3.45 -1.93 5.85
N PRO A 33 -4.59 -1.24 6.07
CA PRO A 33 -5.18 -0.43 5.02
C PRO A 33 -4.27 0.78 4.70
N PRO A 34 -4.12 1.14 3.42
CA PRO A 34 -3.33 2.30 3.02
C PRO A 34 -4.01 3.59 3.51
N LEU A 35 -3.32 4.37 4.35
CA LEU A 35 -3.77 5.67 4.79
C LEU A 35 -3.39 6.73 3.76
N ARG A 36 -4.27 7.70 3.53
CA ARG A 36 -4.00 8.78 2.56
C ARG A 36 -3.15 9.89 3.19
N LEU A 37 -2.17 10.39 2.46
CA LEU A 37 -1.53 11.67 2.75
C LEU A 37 -2.41 12.79 2.20
N LEU A 38 -2.99 13.60 3.08
CA LEU A 38 -3.79 14.76 2.67
C LEU A 38 -2.88 15.93 2.30
N PRO A 39 -3.22 16.72 1.28
CA PRO A 39 -2.44 17.88 0.89
C PRO A 39 -2.14 18.78 2.10
N SER A 40 -0.86 19.13 2.25
CA SER A 40 -0.38 20.08 3.23
C SER A 40 0.36 21.22 2.54
N LEU A 41 0.50 22.34 3.24
CA LEU A 41 1.33 23.46 2.81
C LEU A 41 2.55 23.53 3.72
N THR A 42 3.72 23.17 3.20
CA THR A 42 4.98 23.44 3.91
C THR A 42 5.42 24.88 3.64
N PRO A 43 6.15 25.54 4.56
CA PRO A 43 6.58 26.90 4.32
C PRO A 43 7.51 26.97 3.09
N ALA A 44 7.24 27.92 2.20
CA ALA A 44 8.02 28.10 0.99
C ALA A 44 9.38 28.79 1.27
N GLY A 45 10.38 28.48 0.46
CA GLY A 45 11.69 29.14 0.48
C GLY A 45 12.71 28.48 1.41
N GLU A 46 13.87 29.13 1.53
CA GLU A 46 14.96 28.68 2.37
C GLU A 46 14.63 28.81 3.86
N GLN A 47 14.96 27.78 4.62
CA GLN A 47 14.72 27.71 6.05
C GLN A 47 15.99 27.29 6.77
N LYS A 48 16.32 28.00 7.85
CA LYS A 48 17.33 27.56 8.81
C LYS A 48 16.68 26.65 9.83
N VAL A 49 17.23 25.46 10.00
CA VAL A 49 16.65 24.40 10.82
C VAL A 49 17.70 23.86 11.79
N LEU A 50 17.26 23.57 13.01
CA LEU A 50 18.07 22.95 14.05
C LEU A 50 17.62 21.50 14.26
N PRO A 51 18.48 20.62 14.79
CA PRO A 51 18.08 19.25 15.09
C PRO A 51 16.80 19.22 15.94
N GLY A 52 15.80 18.48 15.47
CA GLY A 52 14.45 18.43 16.04
C GLY A 52 13.40 19.25 15.27
N THR A 53 13.79 20.17 14.40
CA THR A 53 12.85 20.96 13.60
C THR A 53 12.03 20.07 12.65
N ILE A 54 10.71 20.28 12.65
CA ILE A 54 9.80 19.68 11.67
C ILE A 54 9.83 20.54 10.41
N VAL A 55 10.31 19.95 9.32
CA VAL A 55 10.50 20.66 8.04
C VAL A 55 9.35 20.46 7.08
N ALA A 56 8.52 19.42 7.28
CA ALA A 56 7.27 19.21 6.55
C ALA A 56 6.26 18.45 7.42
N THR A 57 4.96 18.67 7.21
CA THR A 57 3.89 17.94 7.93
C THR A 57 2.68 17.76 7.03
N SER A 58 2.16 16.54 6.95
CA SER A 58 0.94 16.18 6.24
C SER A 58 -0.10 15.60 7.20
N VAL A 59 -1.38 15.89 7.00
CA VAL A 59 -2.45 15.22 7.76
C VAL A 59 -2.65 13.80 7.20
N LEU A 60 -2.89 12.85 8.10
CA LEU A 60 -3.30 11.49 7.70
C LEU A 60 -4.81 11.43 7.49
N GLY A 61 -5.19 11.05 6.28
CA GLY A 61 -6.53 10.70 5.87
C GLY A 61 -6.84 9.23 6.17
N ARG A 62 -8.13 8.95 6.31
CA ARG A 62 -8.68 7.60 6.36
C ARG A 62 -8.29 6.84 5.08
N PRO A 63 -8.27 5.50 5.11
CA PRO A 63 -8.22 4.72 3.90
C PRO A 63 -9.32 5.16 2.94
N ASP A 64 -9.01 5.17 1.66
CA ASP A 64 -10.02 5.44 0.65
C ASP A 64 -11.14 4.41 0.72
N SER A 65 -12.33 4.78 0.28
CA SER A 65 -13.44 3.84 0.16
C SER A 65 -14.08 3.96 -1.19
N ALA A 66 -14.57 2.84 -1.70
CA ALA A 66 -15.39 2.81 -2.89
C ALA A 66 -16.86 2.71 -2.50
N ILE A 67 -17.70 3.55 -3.08
CA ILE A 67 -19.15 3.40 -3.06
C ILE A 67 -19.60 2.72 -4.36
N ILE A 68 -20.29 1.59 -4.24
CA ILE A 68 -20.75 0.82 -5.39
C ILE A 68 -21.81 1.60 -6.15
N VAL A 69 -21.57 1.89 -7.44
CA VAL A 69 -22.55 2.54 -8.32
C VAL A 69 -23.30 1.50 -9.13
N THR A 70 -22.56 0.57 -9.75
CA THR A 70 -23.11 -0.58 -10.47
C THR A 70 -23.06 -1.83 -9.57
N PRO A 71 -24.19 -2.50 -9.29
CA PRO A 71 -24.19 -3.72 -8.48
C PRO A 71 -23.26 -4.80 -9.05
N VAL A 72 -22.54 -5.49 -8.17
CA VAL A 72 -21.61 -6.55 -8.55
C VAL A 72 -22.11 -7.88 -8.01
N ALA A 73 -22.32 -8.85 -8.90
CA ALA A 73 -22.62 -10.23 -8.53
C ALA A 73 -21.41 -11.12 -8.84
N LEU A 74 -20.92 -11.79 -7.82
CA LEU A 74 -19.78 -12.70 -7.88
C LEU A 74 -20.26 -14.13 -7.65
N ASP A 75 -19.73 -15.06 -8.43
CA ASP A 75 -19.90 -16.49 -8.24
C ASP A 75 -18.56 -17.18 -8.52
N GLN A 76 -17.83 -17.49 -7.45
CA GLN A 76 -16.58 -18.21 -7.55
C GLN A 76 -16.67 -19.51 -6.75
N SER A 77 -16.64 -20.65 -7.46
CA SER A 77 -16.71 -21.99 -6.86
C SER A 77 -17.90 -22.22 -5.94
N GLY A 78 -19.07 -21.69 -6.31
CA GLY A 78 -20.32 -21.86 -5.55
C GLY A 78 -20.47 -20.91 -4.36
N GLU A 79 -19.45 -20.08 -4.07
CA GLU A 79 -19.60 -18.95 -3.16
C GLU A 79 -20.16 -17.76 -3.92
N LYS A 80 -21.45 -17.49 -3.73
CA LYS A 80 -22.11 -16.32 -4.29
C LYS A 80 -22.00 -15.13 -3.37
N ARG A 81 -21.64 -13.97 -3.92
CA ARG A 81 -21.64 -12.68 -3.22
C ARG A 81 -22.28 -11.62 -4.09
N ALA A 82 -23.00 -10.70 -3.48
CA ALA A 82 -23.52 -9.52 -4.16
C ALA A 82 -23.08 -8.27 -3.39
N PHE A 83 -22.63 -7.28 -4.14
CA PHE A 83 -22.41 -5.92 -3.67
C PHE A 83 -23.50 -5.04 -4.25
N GLU A 84 -24.39 -4.58 -3.38
CA GLU A 84 -25.51 -3.75 -3.76
C GLU A 84 -25.07 -2.32 -4.05
N ARG A 85 -25.84 -1.60 -4.87
CA ARG A 85 -25.63 -0.16 -5.09
C ARG A 85 -25.67 0.58 -3.75
N GLY A 86 -24.71 1.47 -3.54
CA GLY A 86 -24.56 2.25 -2.32
C GLY A 86 -23.80 1.54 -1.20
N ALA A 87 -23.43 0.27 -1.37
CA ALA A 87 -22.50 -0.38 -0.44
C ALA A 87 -21.16 0.35 -0.45
N VAL A 88 -20.52 0.45 0.71
CA VAL A 88 -19.21 1.09 0.88
C VAL A 88 -18.21 0.03 1.28
N ILE A 89 -17.09 -0.05 0.57
CA ILE A 89 -15.99 -0.97 0.85
C ILE A 89 -14.68 -0.20 0.96
N ALA A 90 -13.85 -0.58 1.92
CA ALA A 90 -12.62 0.13 2.24
C ALA A 90 -11.44 -0.37 1.40
N ALA A 91 -10.50 0.53 1.10
CA ALA A 91 -9.24 0.18 0.48
C ALA A 91 -8.42 -0.75 1.38
N ALA A 92 -7.76 -1.71 0.78
CA ALA A 92 -6.96 -2.71 1.47
C ALA A 92 -5.60 -2.88 0.80
N SER A 93 -4.56 -3.12 1.61
CA SER A 93 -3.30 -3.62 1.08
C SER A 93 -3.38 -5.14 0.98
N VAL A 94 -2.99 -5.71 -0.16
CA VAL A 94 -2.92 -7.17 -0.33
C VAL A 94 -1.54 -7.54 -0.86
N PRO A 95 -0.56 -7.75 0.05
CA PRO A 95 0.81 -8.07 -0.34
C PRO A 95 0.90 -9.33 -1.20
N GLY A 96 1.69 -9.26 -2.26
CA GLY A 96 1.95 -10.38 -3.17
C GLY A 96 0.87 -10.61 -4.23
N LEU A 97 -0.15 -9.76 -4.31
CA LEU A 97 -1.13 -9.77 -5.40
C LEU A 97 -0.42 -9.49 -6.75
N PRO A 98 -0.55 -10.36 -7.76
CA PRO A 98 0.14 -10.20 -9.04
C PRO A 98 -0.45 -9.03 -9.83
N GLY A 99 0.38 -8.43 -10.67
CA GLY A 99 -0.03 -7.35 -11.57
C GLY A 99 0.01 -5.94 -10.96
N ASP A 100 0.33 -5.82 -9.66
CA ASP A 100 0.42 -4.54 -8.94
C ASP A 100 -0.77 -3.60 -9.24
N PRO A 101 -1.99 -4.03 -8.88
CA PRO A 101 -3.19 -3.28 -9.25
C PRO A 101 -3.20 -1.89 -8.63
N GLN A 102 -3.73 -0.92 -9.37
CA GLN A 102 -3.82 0.47 -8.91
C GLN A 102 -4.61 0.60 -7.61
N ARG A 103 -5.76 -0.10 -7.50
CA ARG A 103 -6.60 -0.05 -6.30
C ARG A 103 -7.23 -1.41 -5.98
N VAL A 104 -7.29 -1.70 -4.69
CA VAL A 104 -7.95 -2.90 -4.16
C VAL A 104 -8.85 -2.49 -3.01
N PHE A 105 -10.11 -2.89 -3.08
CA PHE A 105 -11.10 -2.66 -2.02
C PHE A 105 -11.65 -3.99 -1.55
N CYS A 106 -11.63 -4.21 -0.24
CA CYS A 106 -12.08 -5.48 0.33
C CYS A 106 -13.30 -5.28 1.21
N GLU A 107 -14.15 -6.30 1.24
CA GLU A 107 -15.23 -6.36 2.19
C GLU A 107 -14.68 -6.38 3.64
N GLU A 108 -15.40 -5.74 4.55
CA GLU A 108 -15.12 -5.88 5.98
C GLU A 108 -15.29 -7.35 6.42
N GLY A 109 -14.45 -7.78 7.35
CA GLY A 109 -14.55 -9.13 7.90
C GLY A 109 -15.84 -9.34 8.65
N LYS A 110 -16.37 -10.56 8.57
CA LYS A 110 -17.37 -10.99 9.54
C LYS A 110 -16.61 -11.40 10.79
N GLU A 111 -16.33 -10.44 11.66
CA GLU A 111 -15.82 -10.74 13.00
C GLU A 111 -16.69 -11.86 13.60
N GLY A 112 -16.08 -13.02 13.83
CA GLY A 112 -16.70 -14.05 14.64
C GLY A 112 -17.00 -13.40 15.98
N SER A 113 -18.29 -13.26 16.32
CA SER A 113 -18.74 -12.51 17.49
C SER A 113 -17.84 -12.78 18.71
N LEU A 114 -17.42 -11.73 19.41
CA LEU A 114 -16.66 -11.79 20.65
C LEU A 114 -17.17 -12.88 21.62
N GLY A 115 -18.49 -13.14 21.61
CA GLY A 115 -19.11 -14.24 22.35
C GLY A 115 -18.61 -15.64 21.96
N LYS A 116 -18.38 -15.96 20.66
CA LYS A 116 -17.86 -17.26 20.23
C LYS A 116 -16.38 -17.46 20.57
N GLN A 117 -15.60 -16.37 20.60
CA GLN A 117 -14.20 -16.44 21.03
C GLN A 117 -14.10 -16.72 22.54
N MET A 118 -14.97 -16.12 23.36
CA MET A 118 -15.00 -16.39 24.81
C MET A 118 -15.59 -17.78 25.15
N THR A 119 -16.64 -18.23 24.47
CA THR A 119 -17.23 -19.56 24.71
C THR A 119 -16.31 -20.70 24.27
N GLY A 120 -15.53 -20.51 23.20
CA GLY A 120 -14.52 -21.48 22.75
C GLY A 120 -13.34 -21.63 23.74
N GLN A 121 -12.98 -20.55 24.45
CA GLN A 121 -11.93 -20.58 25.47
C GLN A 121 -12.38 -21.28 26.77
N MET A 122 -13.69 -21.23 27.10
CA MET A 122 -14.21 -21.85 28.32
C MET A 122 -14.56 -23.34 28.17
N LEU A 123 -14.94 -23.81 26.97
CA LEU A 123 -15.40 -25.20 26.78
C LEU A 123 -14.32 -26.20 26.34
N PHE A 124 -13.19 -25.75 25.77
CA PHE A 124 -12.20 -26.64 25.14
C PHE A 124 -10.74 -26.29 25.48
N GLY A 125 -10.46 -26.00 26.75
CA GLY A 125 -9.17 -25.54 27.30
C GLY A 125 -7.94 -25.86 26.44
N MET A 126 -7.22 -24.80 26.03
CA MET A 126 -5.94 -24.71 25.27
C MET A 126 -5.71 -25.61 24.04
N VAL A 127 -6.48 -26.66 23.79
CA VAL A 127 -6.35 -27.55 22.62
C VAL A 127 -7.31 -27.13 21.50
N GLY A 128 -8.29 -26.27 21.78
CA GLY A 128 -9.19 -25.65 20.80
C GLY A 128 -8.58 -24.53 19.94
N VAL A 129 -7.37 -24.03 20.28
CA VAL A 129 -6.70 -22.92 19.55
C VAL A 129 -6.18 -23.36 18.15
N LEU A 130 -6.20 -24.65 17.86
CA LEU A 130 -5.68 -25.21 16.59
C LEU A 130 -6.76 -25.57 15.55
N ARG A 131 -7.98 -25.02 15.66
CA ARG A 131 -8.93 -25.01 14.55
C ARG A 131 -9.39 -23.60 14.21
N SER A 132 -8.58 -22.90 13.41
CA SER A 132 -9.05 -21.81 12.55
C SER A 132 -9.93 -22.38 11.42
N THR A 133 -11.11 -22.91 11.76
CA THR A 133 -12.04 -23.44 10.75
C THR A 133 -13.27 -22.55 10.62
N LYS A 134 -13.00 -21.29 10.29
CA LYS A 134 -13.55 -20.58 9.12
C LYS A 134 -12.58 -19.43 8.90
N LEU A 135 -11.69 -19.59 7.93
CA LEU A 135 -10.97 -18.45 7.37
C LEU A 135 -12.05 -17.44 6.99
N ASP A 136 -11.97 -16.24 7.53
CA ASP A 136 -12.92 -15.17 7.28
C ASP A 136 -12.76 -14.78 5.81
N THR A 137 -13.50 -15.46 4.93
CA THR A 137 -13.38 -15.28 3.48
C THR A 137 -13.99 -13.93 3.12
N ARG A 138 -13.20 -13.09 2.47
CA ARG A 138 -13.57 -11.72 2.11
C ARG A 138 -13.37 -11.54 0.63
N TYR A 139 -14.39 -11.03 -0.04
CA TYR A 139 -14.26 -10.65 -1.43
C TYR A 139 -13.57 -9.30 -1.52
N CYS A 140 -12.61 -9.21 -2.44
CA CYS A 140 -11.96 -7.98 -2.81
C CYS A 140 -12.22 -7.70 -4.29
N LEU A 141 -12.53 -6.44 -4.58
CA LEU A 141 -12.71 -5.90 -5.92
C LEU A 141 -11.46 -5.10 -6.29
N ILE A 142 -11.05 -5.23 -7.54
CA ILE A 142 -9.83 -4.63 -8.09
C ILE A 142 -10.22 -3.66 -9.20
N ASP A 143 -9.66 -2.47 -9.14
CA ASP A 143 -9.53 -1.55 -10.27
C ASP A 143 -8.05 -1.61 -10.70
N ALA A 144 -7.79 -2.36 -11.77
CA ALA A 144 -6.43 -2.67 -12.20
C ALA A 144 -5.72 -1.48 -12.86
N ASP A 145 -6.46 -0.62 -13.58
CA ASP A 145 -5.93 0.46 -14.41
C ASP A 145 -6.25 1.87 -13.87
N GLY A 146 -7.02 1.98 -12.80
CA GLY A 146 -7.36 3.24 -12.14
C GLY A 146 -8.50 4.00 -12.83
N ASP A 147 -9.30 3.32 -13.66
CA ASP A 147 -10.36 3.94 -14.47
C ASP A 147 -11.69 4.14 -13.73
N SER A 148 -11.73 3.84 -12.42
CA SER A 148 -12.94 3.87 -11.57
C SER A 148 -14.00 2.81 -11.92
N PHE A 149 -13.57 1.72 -12.57
CA PHE A 149 -14.35 0.50 -12.72
C PHE A 149 -13.66 -0.67 -12.04
N PHE A 150 -14.44 -1.51 -11.36
CA PHE A 150 -13.95 -2.82 -10.99
C PHE A 150 -13.98 -3.74 -12.19
N ASP A 151 -12.85 -4.38 -12.49
CA ASP A 151 -12.68 -5.28 -13.62
C ASP A 151 -12.21 -6.68 -13.20
N HIS A 152 -11.70 -6.83 -11.97
CA HIS A 152 -11.37 -8.10 -11.37
C HIS A 152 -11.89 -8.23 -9.95
N ALA A 153 -12.03 -9.48 -9.50
CA ALA A 153 -12.31 -9.82 -8.11
C ALA A 153 -11.45 -11.00 -7.67
N PHE A 154 -11.30 -11.17 -6.36
CA PHE A 154 -10.71 -12.38 -5.78
C PHE A 154 -11.21 -12.61 -4.36
N LEU A 155 -11.02 -13.83 -3.88
CA LEU A 155 -11.44 -14.27 -2.56
C LEU A 155 -10.22 -14.44 -1.65
N VAL A 156 -10.10 -13.57 -0.65
CA VAL A 156 -9.09 -13.71 0.40
C VAL A 156 -9.53 -14.79 1.38
N GLY A 157 -8.57 -15.58 1.89
CA GLY A 157 -8.84 -16.66 2.85
C GLY A 157 -9.39 -17.94 2.24
N ALA A 158 -9.56 -18.02 0.92
CA ALA A 158 -9.97 -19.24 0.22
C ALA A 158 -8.84 -20.29 0.20
N LYS A 159 -9.18 -21.56 0.46
CA LYS A 159 -8.26 -22.68 0.24
C LYS A 159 -8.38 -23.19 -1.20
N GLY A 160 -7.28 -23.64 -1.81
CA GLY A 160 -7.28 -24.28 -3.13
C GLY A 160 -7.09 -23.33 -4.32
N LYS A 161 -7.67 -23.66 -5.48
CA LYS A 161 -7.38 -23.01 -6.79
C LYS A 161 -8.08 -21.65 -7.01
N ASN A 162 -8.99 -21.23 -6.14
CA ASN A 162 -9.82 -20.01 -6.29
C ASN A 162 -9.18 -18.75 -5.71
N LYS A 163 -7.85 -18.67 -5.73
CA LYS A 163 -7.12 -17.58 -5.07
C LYS A 163 -6.78 -16.45 -6.03
N LEU A 164 -6.51 -16.78 -7.29
CA LEU A 164 -6.08 -15.79 -8.27
C LEU A 164 -7.23 -14.82 -8.63
N PRO A 165 -6.89 -13.54 -8.90
CA PRO A 165 -7.83 -12.61 -9.52
C PRO A 165 -8.48 -13.20 -10.76
N TYR A 166 -9.79 -13.00 -10.87
CA TYR A 166 -10.58 -13.37 -12.04
C TYR A 166 -11.33 -12.15 -12.55
N ALA A 167 -11.54 -12.09 -13.86
CA ALA A 167 -12.24 -10.98 -14.50
C ALA A 167 -13.73 -11.01 -14.15
N ILE A 168 -14.29 -9.83 -13.96
CA ILE A 168 -15.72 -9.60 -13.75
C ILE A 168 -16.24 -8.62 -14.80
N PRO A 169 -17.56 -8.56 -15.06
CA PRO A 169 -18.12 -7.46 -15.85
C PRO A 169 -17.74 -6.11 -15.21
N LYS A 170 -17.31 -5.16 -16.04
CA LYS A 170 -16.94 -3.81 -15.56
C LYS A 170 -18.07 -3.22 -14.73
N ALA A 171 -17.75 -2.79 -13.51
CA ALA A 171 -18.71 -2.22 -12.59
C ALA A 171 -18.21 -0.87 -12.06
N GLU A 172 -18.98 0.20 -12.33
CA GLU A 172 -18.65 1.55 -11.90
C GLU A 172 -18.71 1.69 -10.38
N TYR A 173 -17.77 2.47 -9.82
CA TYR A 173 -17.79 2.88 -8.43
C TYR A 173 -17.40 4.35 -8.26
N GLY A 174 -17.88 4.97 -7.18
CA GLY A 174 -17.46 6.31 -6.76
C GLY A 174 -16.35 6.22 -5.71
N LEU A 175 -15.39 7.14 -5.73
CA LEU A 175 -14.33 7.20 -4.73
C LEU A 175 -14.71 8.18 -3.60
N ILE A 176 -14.60 7.71 -2.36
CA ILE A 176 -14.66 8.51 -1.14
C ILE A 176 -13.24 8.64 -0.61
N GLU A 177 -12.67 9.83 -0.73
CA GLU A 177 -11.29 10.14 -0.34
C GLU A 177 -11.23 11.45 0.46
N GLY A 178 -10.05 11.75 1.00
CA GLY A 178 -9.79 13.06 1.61
C GLY A 178 -10.35 13.25 3.03
N LEU A 179 -10.96 12.23 3.62
CA LEU A 179 -11.50 12.31 4.97
C LEU A 179 -10.38 12.21 6.01
N PRO A 180 -10.21 13.18 6.92
CA PRO A 180 -9.20 13.07 7.97
C PRO A 180 -9.54 11.95 8.95
N ILE A 181 -8.52 11.28 9.49
CA ILE A 181 -8.71 10.32 10.60
C ILE A 181 -9.21 11.04 11.86
N GLY A 182 -8.78 12.30 12.05
CA GLY A 182 -8.98 13.07 13.29
C GLY A 182 -7.88 12.79 14.31
N GLY A 183 -7.91 13.52 15.44
CA GLY A 183 -7.01 13.33 16.59
C GLY A 183 -5.52 13.35 16.25
N GLU A 184 -4.91 14.52 16.11
CA GLU A 184 -3.47 14.76 15.87
C GLU A 184 -2.77 13.82 14.86
N SER A 185 -3.51 13.17 13.96
CA SER A 185 -2.98 12.14 13.09
C SER A 185 -2.28 12.77 11.89
N VAL A 186 -0.95 12.67 11.86
CA VAL A 186 -0.10 13.38 10.91
C VAL A 186 1.13 12.56 10.54
N VAL A 187 1.69 12.84 9.37
CA VAL A 187 3.06 12.46 9.00
C VAL A 187 3.92 13.70 9.06
N ARG A 188 5.13 13.56 9.62
CA ARG A 188 6.09 14.66 9.81
C ARG A 188 7.43 14.25 9.26
N LEU A 189 8.11 15.19 8.62
CA LEU A 189 9.52 15.07 8.30
C LEU A 189 10.31 15.92 9.29
N ARG A 190 11.18 15.28 10.07
CA ARG A 190 11.99 15.93 11.11
C ARG A 190 13.45 15.95 10.70
N TYR A 191 14.09 17.11 10.74
CA TYR A 191 15.54 17.21 10.65
C TYR A 191 16.16 16.66 11.94
N ALA A 192 16.95 15.59 11.85
CA ALA A 192 17.53 14.91 13.01
C ALA A 192 18.98 15.34 13.31
N GLY A 193 19.61 16.13 12.43
CA GLY A 193 21.00 16.54 12.55
C GLY A 193 22.00 15.50 12.04
N SER A 194 23.27 15.62 12.43
CA SER A 194 24.32 14.67 12.05
C SER A 194 24.20 13.40 12.91
N GLY A 195 23.60 12.32 12.42
CA GLY A 195 23.49 11.11 13.24
C GLY A 195 24.74 10.22 13.19
N GLY A 196 25.89 10.83 13.47
CA GLY A 196 27.14 10.15 13.78
C GLY A 196 27.97 9.70 12.57
N GLU A 197 27.39 9.64 11.37
CA GLU A 197 28.18 9.44 10.15
C GLU A 197 28.80 10.76 9.70
N LYS A 198 30.12 10.73 9.44
CA LYS A 198 30.87 11.93 9.08
C LYS A 198 30.48 12.40 7.69
N GLY A 199 30.08 13.66 7.57
CA GLY A 199 29.74 14.25 6.27
C GLY A 199 28.30 13.97 5.83
N SER A 200 27.41 13.65 6.77
CA SER A 200 25.99 13.48 6.49
C SER A 200 25.09 14.05 7.59
N VAL A 201 23.84 14.30 7.21
CA VAL A 201 22.73 14.64 8.11
C VAL A 201 21.54 13.74 7.81
N PHE A 202 20.64 13.66 8.79
CA PHE A 202 19.49 12.79 8.72
C PHE A 202 18.16 13.54 8.76
N PHE A 203 17.19 12.99 8.05
CA PHE A 203 15.79 13.36 8.13
C PHE A 203 14.98 12.12 8.52
N ASP A 204 14.20 12.23 9.59
CA ASP A 204 13.37 11.16 10.11
C ASP A 204 11.90 11.38 9.70
N LEU A 205 11.31 10.38 9.04
CA LEU A 205 9.88 10.34 8.73
C LEU A 205 9.10 9.71 9.90
N GLU A 206 8.20 10.49 10.49
CA GLU A 206 7.44 10.08 11.67
C GLU A 206 5.95 10.12 11.36
N ALA A 207 5.20 9.15 11.87
CA ALA A 207 3.75 9.18 11.83
C ALA A 207 3.20 9.26 13.25
N SER A 208 2.17 10.07 13.44
CA SER A 208 1.28 9.99 14.59
C SER A 208 -0.06 9.46 14.13
N GLY A 209 -0.52 8.39 14.76
CA GLY A 209 -1.92 7.98 14.71
C GLY A 209 -2.53 8.13 16.10
N PHE A 210 -3.68 8.81 16.20
CA PHE A 210 -4.43 8.94 17.46
C PHE A 210 -3.59 9.50 18.63
N GLY A 211 -2.74 10.50 18.36
CA GLY A 211 -1.93 11.19 19.37
C GLY A 211 -0.69 10.43 19.88
N ARG A 212 -0.33 9.29 19.27
CA ARG A 212 0.92 8.57 19.58
C ARG A 212 1.91 8.72 18.43
N MET A 213 3.04 9.39 18.67
CA MET A 213 4.13 9.54 17.70
C MET A 213 4.98 8.27 17.62
N ARG A 214 5.28 7.79 16.41
CA ARG A 214 6.16 6.65 16.14
C ARG A 214 7.00 6.89 14.88
N ALA A 215 8.23 6.39 14.90
CA ALA A 215 9.08 6.34 13.72
C ALA A 215 8.60 5.23 12.77
N LEU A 216 8.61 5.49 11.47
CA LEU A 216 8.25 4.47 10.48
C LEU A 216 9.45 3.54 10.19
N PRO A 217 9.22 2.27 9.81
CA PRO A 217 10.30 1.39 9.36
C PRO A 217 11.01 2.00 8.13
N GLY A 218 12.34 2.07 8.14
CA GLY A 218 13.11 2.66 7.02
C GLY A 218 13.01 4.19 6.90
N ALA A 219 12.47 4.88 7.91
CA ALA A 219 12.17 6.32 7.91
C ALA A 219 13.35 7.28 7.94
N ARG A 220 14.59 6.79 8.08
CA ARG A 220 15.77 7.66 8.20
C ARG A 220 16.40 7.84 6.83
N HIS A 221 16.35 9.06 6.36
CA HIS A 221 16.91 9.51 5.10
C HIS A 221 18.22 10.25 5.33
N THR A 222 19.21 9.97 4.50
CA THR A 222 20.57 10.51 4.65
C THR A 222 20.91 11.45 3.51
N LEU A 223 21.27 12.69 3.86
CA LEU A 223 21.80 13.66 2.91
C LEU A 223 23.26 13.96 3.20
N SER A 224 24.07 14.05 2.13
CA SER A 224 25.48 14.40 2.25
C SER A 224 25.66 15.88 2.55
N THR A 225 26.51 16.21 3.52
CA THR A 225 26.96 17.59 3.77
C THR A 225 28.24 17.94 3.02
N VAL A 226 28.85 16.97 2.34
CA VAL A 226 30.09 17.15 1.54
C VAL A 226 29.77 17.57 0.11
N LYS A 227 28.62 17.14 -0.43
CA LYS A 227 28.17 17.42 -1.79
C LYS A 227 26.89 18.26 -1.74
N LEU A 228 27.05 19.58 -1.64
CA LEU A 228 25.95 20.54 -1.60
C LEU A 228 25.79 21.23 -2.97
N PRO A 229 24.55 21.51 -3.42
CA PRO A 229 23.29 21.13 -2.79
C PRO A 229 23.03 19.62 -2.88
N ALA A 230 22.55 19.02 -1.78
CA ALA A 230 22.13 17.61 -1.73
C ALA A 230 20.62 17.54 -1.67
N HIS A 231 19.99 16.57 -2.34
CA HIS A 231 18.53 16.42 -2.31
C HIS A 231 18.12 14.96 -2.18
N ASP A 232 16.92 14.75 -1.63
CA ASP A 232 16.27 13.45 -1.53
C ASP A 232 14.76 13.60 -1.76
N ILE A 233 14.12 12.50 -2.15
CA ILE A 233 12.67 12.41 -2.35
C ILE A 233 12.11 11.49 -1.26
N ILE A 234 11.41 12.09 -0.30
CA ILE A 234 10.92 11.41 0.90
C ILE A 234 9.39 11.41 0.87
N ALA A 235 8.78 10.26 0.56
CA ALA A 235 7.33 10.14 0.37
C ALA A 235 6.76 11.21 -0.59
N GLY A 236 7.48 11.47 -1.68
CA GLY A 236 7.13 12.48 -2.70
C GLY A 236 7.53 13.92 -2.36
N ALA A 237 7.86 14.21 -1.09
CA ALA A 237 8.41 15.50 -0.70
C ALA A 237 9.86 15.62 -1.21
N VAL A 238 10.17 16.74 -1.85
CA VAL A 238 11.52 17.00 -2.39
C VAL A 238 12.22 17.96 -1.45
N ILE A 239 13.16 17.43 -0.66
CA ILE A 239 13.96 18.22 0.25
C ILE A 239 15.35 18.45 -0.33
N THR A 240 15.83 19.70 -0.25
CA THR A 240 17.20 20.05 -0.64
C THR A 240 17.92 20.67 0.55
N LEU A 241 19.09 20.11 0.88
CA LEU A 241 20.06 20.66 1.80
C LEU A 241 21.00 21.60 1.03
N LEU A 242 21.04 22.87 1.42
CA LEU A 242 21.83 23.92 0.78
C LEU A 242 23.12 24.23 1.54
N ALA A 243 23.06 24.22 2.87
CA ALA A 243 24.19 24.51 3.75
C ALA A 243 24.08 23.73 5.06
N TYR A 244 25.22 23.48 5.71
CA TYR A 244 25.29 22.85 7.02
C TYR A 244 26.47 23.42 7.82
N ASP A 245 26.20 23.87 9.05
CA ASP A 245 27.22 24.25 10.02
C ASP A 245 27.45 23.12 11.03
N ALA A 246 28.60 22.46 10.92
CA ALA A 246 28.97 21.37 11.80
C ALA A 246 29.17 21.76 13.27
N LYS A 247 29.39 23.05 13.58
CA LYS A 247 29.56 23.50 14.96
C LYS A 247 28.23 23.62 15.69
N SER A 248 27.25 24.25 15.05
CA SER A 248 25.91 24.46 15.63
C SER A 248 24.93 23.32 15.34
N GLY A 249 25.21 22.51 14.31
CA GLY A 249 24.25 21.54 13.77
C GLY A 249 23.14 22.16 12.93
N GLU A 250 23.17 23.48 12.69
CA GLU A 250 22.21 24.19 11.85
C GLU A 250 22.36 23.77 10.38
N ALA A 251 21.23 23.54 9.72
CA ALA A 251 21.16 23.34 8.29
C ALA A 251 20.32 24.44 7.62
N THR A 252 20.65 24.78 6.39
CA THR A 252 19.76 25.55 5.51
C THR A 252 19.15 24.59 4.51
N VAL A 253 17.82 24.49 4.53
CA VAL A 253 17.05 23.58 3.69
C VAL A 253 16.01 24.33 2.88
N ILE A 254 15.59 23.75 1.77
CA ILE A 254 14.41 24.20 1.01
C ILE A 254 13.56 22.98 0.65
N MET A 255 12.24 23.15 0.79
CA MET A 255 11.25 22.18 0.35
C MET A 255 10.77 22.58 -1.04
N ASN A 256 11.23 21.86 -2.06
CA ASN A 256 10.87 22.14 -3.45
C ASN A 256 9.48 21.57 -3.81
N ARG A 257 9.05 20.56 -3.05
CA ARG A 257 7.74 19.93 -3.18
C ARG A 257 7.32 19.33 -1.84
N ASP A 258 6.04 19.45 -1.53
CA ASP A 258 5.42 18.82 -0.38
C ASP A 258 5.23 17.31 -0.57
N PHE A 259 4.84 16.63 0.51
CA PHE A 259 4.38 15.25 0.45
C PHE A 259 3.40 15.08 -0.72
N ALA A 260 3.68 14.12 -1.59
CA ALA A 260 2.80 13.88 -2.73
C ALA A 260 1.48 13.29 -2.21
N PRO A 261 0.33 13.67 -2.81
CA PRO A 261 -0.91 12.92 -2.62
C PRO A 261 -0.64 11.45 -2.95
N GLY A 262 -0.94 10.57 -2.01
CA GLY A 262 -0.59 9.17 -2.10
C GLY A 262 -0.92 8.45 -0.80
N HIS A 263 -0.38 7.24 -0.64
CA HIS A 263 -0.70 6.39 0.49
C HIS A 263 0.52 5.96 1.28
N ILE A 264 0.33 5.83 2.58
CA ILE A 264 1.27 5.26 3.53
C ILE A 264 0.59 4.08 4.23
N VAL A 265 1.31 2.97 4.32
CA VAL A 265 0.85 1.80 5.08
C VAL A 265 1.52 1.84 6.44
N LEU A 266 0.71 1.80 7.50
CA LEU A 266 1.15 1.63 8.88
C LEU A 266 0.93 0.17 9.29
N PRO A 267 1.96 -0.70 9.30
CA PRO A 267 1.79 -2.13 9.52
C PRO A 267 1.03 -2.48 10.81
N GLU A 268 1.12 -1.65 11.84
CA GLU A 268 0.41 -1.81 13.12
C GLU A 268 -1.12 -1.67 13.02
N LEU A 269 -1.63 -1.11 11.93
CA LEU A 269 -3.06 -1.09 11.61
C LEU A 269 -3.50 -2.37 10.88
N SER A 270 -2.63 -3.35 10.68
CA SER A 270 -3.03 -4.68 10.23
C SER A 270 -3.75 -5.37 11.38
N GLN A 271 -5.05 -5.57 11.23
CA GLN A 271 -5.87 -6.36 12.15
C GLN A 271 -5.43 -7.83 12.16
#